data_AF-A0A2Z6EUN9-F1
#
_entry.id   AF-A0A2Z6EUN9-F1
#
_cell.length_a   1.000
_cell.length_b   1.000
_cell.length_c   1.000
_cell.angle_alpha   90.00
_cell.angle_beta   90.00
_cell.angle_gamma   90.00
#
_symmetry.space_group_name_H-M   'P 1'
#
loop_
_entity.id
_entity.type
_entity.pdbx_description
1 polymer ?
#
loop_
_entity_poly.entity_id
_entity_poly.type
_entity_poly.pdbx_seq_one_letter_code
_entity_poly.pdbx_strand_id
1 'polypeptide(L)' 'MNSPEKKTLDRKTSFGATSKAIFWSFMGIRKSRDSKQDAERLNPFHVLIAALIGAALFITALIMVAKLAIKIVSAH' A
#
# COMPACT_ATOMS: atom_id res chain seq x y z
N MET A 1 -24.71 2.08 -43.48
CA MET A 1 -23.32 2.54 -43.23
C MET A 1 -23.28 2.99 -41.78
N ASN A 2 -22.93 2.10 -40.86
CA ASN A 2 -23.18 2.29 -39.44
C ASN A 2 -21.82 2.52 -38.77
N SER A 3 -21.54 3.77 -38.40
CA SER A 3 -20.30 4.16 -37.72
C SER A 3 -20.18 3.50 -36.33
N PRO A 4 -18.98 3.05 -35.93
CA PRO A 4 -18.77 2.34 -34.67
C PRO A 4 -18.98 3.27 -33.46
N GLU A 5 -19.82 2.82 -32.52
CA GLU A 5 -19.96 3.42 -31.19
C GLU A 5 -18.60 3.53 -30.51
N LYS A 6 -18.16 4.76 -30.24
CA LYS A 6 -17.04 5.00 -29.35
C LYS A 6 -17.54 4.81 -27.92
N LYS A 7 -17.26 3.66 -27.32
CA LYS A 7 -17.33 3.50 -25.85
C LYS A 7 -16.28 4.42 -25.22
N THR A 8 -16.69 5.65 -24.92
CA THR A 8 -15.97 6.56 -24.03
C THR A 8 -15.98 5.93 -22.65
N LEU A 9 -14.96 5.11 -22.38
CA LEU A 9 -14.61 4.69 -21.03
C LEU A 9 -14.21 5.96 -20.29
N ASP A 10 -15.20 6.59 -19.66
CA ASP A 10 -15.02 7.57 -18.60
C ASP A 10 -14.33 6.83 -17.44
N ARG A 11 -13.02 6.61 -17.59
CA ARG A 11 -12.15 6.22 -16.50
C ARG A 11 -12.05 7.45 -15.62
N LYS A 12 -13.12 7.74 -14.86
CA LYS A 12 -12.99 8.41 -13.57
C LYS A 12 -11.87 7.66 -12.87
N THR A 13 -10.72 8.31 -12.77
CA THR A 13 -9.66 8.00 -11.84
C THR A 13 -10.31 8.05 -10.47
N SER A 14 -10.92 6.93 -10.10
CA SER A 14 -11.65 6.81 -8.85
C SER A 14 -10.65 7.11 -7.76
N PHE A 15 -10.94 8.11 -6.93
CA PHE A 15 -10.22 8.32 -5.67
C PHE A 15 -10.13 7.00 -4.87
N GLY A 16 -11.12 6.12 -5.03
CA GLY A 16 -11.08 4.76 -4.50
C GLY A 16 -9.97 3.87 -5.08
N ALA A 17 -9.57 4.05 -6.34
CA ALA A 17 -8.40 3.38 -6.92
C ALA A 17 -7.10 3.90 -6.30
N THR A 18 -6.99 5.21 -6.05
CA THR A 18 -5.84 5.81 -5.39
C THR A 18 -5.75 5.37 -3.92
N SER A 19 -6.85 5.41 -3.17
CA SER A 19 -6.89 4.91 -1.78
C SER A 19 -6.60 3.41 -1.70
N LYS A 20 -7.14 2.62 -2.63
CA LYS A 20 -6.86 1.19 -2.71
C LYS A 20 -5.39 0.94 -3.08
N ALA A 21 -4.79 1.75 -3.95
CA ALA A 21 -3.36 1.69 -4.29
C ALA A 21 -2.47 2.06 -3.10
N ILE A 22 -2.85 3.08 -2.32
CA ILE A 22 -2.13 3.48 -1.11
C ILE A 22 -2.21 2.35 -0.06
N PHE A 23 -3.41 1.82 0.17
CA PHE A 23 -3.67 0.72 1.11
C PHE A 23 -2.86 -0.54 0.76
N TRP A 24 -2.74 -0.85 -0.53
CA TRP A 24 -1.93 -1.95 -1.03
C TRP A 24 -0.41 -1.68 -1.05
N SER A 25 -0.01 -0.42 -0.97
CA SER A 25 1.40 -0.02 -0.88
C SER A 25 1.90 -0.02 0.58
N PHE A 26 1.04 0.29 1.55
CA PHE A 26 1.35 0.13 2.98
C PHE A 26 1.34 -1.32 3.42
N MET A 27 0.38 -2.08 2.90
CA MET A 27 0.28 -3.52 3.10
C MET A 27 1.21 -4.22 2.11
N GLY A 28 2.52 -4.19 2.35
CA GLY A 28 3.56 -4.76 1.48
C GLY A 28 3.48 -6.29 1.31
N ILE A 29 2.41 -6.79 0.69
CA ILE A 29 2.01 -8.21 0.64
C ILE A 29 1.94 -8.74 -0.82
N ARG A 30 2.23 -7.96 -1.87
CA ARG A 30 2.32 -8.51 -3.26
C ARG A 30 3.71 -8.95 -3.67
N LYS A 31 4.51 -9.53 -2.78
CA LYS A 31 5.64 -10.33 -3.25
C LYS A 31 5.88 -11.54 -2.35
N SER A 32 4.84 -12.37 -2.23
CA SER A 32 4.94 -13.68 -1.58
C SER A 32 4.57 -14.83 -2.52
N ARG A 33 4.80 -14.72 -3.84
CA ARG A 33 4.42 -15.80 -4.76
C ARG A 33 5.49 -16.46 -5.60
N ASP A 34 6.74 -15.96 -5.66
CA ASP A 34 7.75 -16.59 -6.51
C ASP A 34 9.13 -16.70 -5.82
N SER A 35 9.19 -17.18 -4.58
CA SER A 35 10.48 -17.52 -3.95
C SER A 35 10.41 -18.77 -3.07
N LYS A 36 9.53 -19.72 -3.41
CA LYS A 36 9.47 -21.03 -2.73
C LYS A 36 10.69 -21.91 -2.98
N GLN A 37 11.57 -21.55 -3.93
CA GLN A 37 12.83 -22.28 -4.16
C GLN A 37 14.05 -21.67 -3.42
N ASP A 38 13.99 -20.40 -3.01
CA ASP A 38 15.14 -19.73 -2.36
C ASP A 38 14.93 -19.46 -0.86
N ALA A 39 13.69 -19.58 -0.36
CA ALA A 39 13.34 -19.31 1.04
C ALA A 39 13.88 -20.35 2.04
N GLU A 40 14.29 -21.54 1.60
CA GLU A 40 14.90 -22.55 2.48
C GLU A 40 16.42 -22.41 2.62
N ARG A 41 17.08 -21.58 1.78
CA ARG A 41 18.54 -21.38 1.83
C ARG A 41 18.99 -19.99 2.27
N LEU A 42 18.15 -18.97 2.17
CA LEU A 42 18.44 -17.64 2.72
C LEU A 42 17.86 -17.48 4.14
N ASN A 43 18.77 -17.33 5.09
CA ASN A 43 18.59 -17.20 6.54
C ASN A 43 17.26 -16.52 6.97
N PRO A 44 16.40 -17.18 7.79
CA PRO A 44 15.10 -16.64 8.26
C PRO A 44 15.22 -15.28 8.97
N PHE A 45 16.42 -14.95 9.41
CA PHE A 45 16.79 -13.65 9.96
C PHE A 45 16.49 -12.47 9.03
N HIS A 46 16.63 -12.63 7.71
CA HIS A 46 16.38 -11.54 6.75
C HIS A 46 14.90 -11.16 6.70
N VAL A 47 14.01 -12.16 6.77
CA VAL A 47 12.55 -11.96 6.80
C VAL A 47 12.14 -11.26 8.10
N LEU A 48 12.76 -11.62 9.23
CA LEU A 48 12.49 -10.98 10.52
C LEU A 48 12.89 -9.50 10.53
N ILE A 49 14.06 -9.16 9.99
CA ILE A 49 14.50 -7.76 9.87
C ILE A 49 13.59 -6.97 8.93
N ALA A 50 13.22 -7.53 7.78
CA ALA A 50 12.30 -6.89 6.84
C ALA A 50 10.92 -6.64 7.49
N ALA A 51 10.41 -7.60 8.28
CA ALA A 51 9.17 -7.46 9.02
C ALA A 51 9.26 -6.38 10.11
N LEU A 52 10.36 -6.32 10.86
CA LEU A 52 10.58 -5.29 11.88
C LEU A 52 10.66 -3.88 11.29
N ILE A 53 11.37 -3.71 10.19
CA ILE A 53 11.47 -2.42 9.48
C ILE A 53 10.09 -2.02 8.93
N GLY A 54 9.35 -2.96 8.33
CA GLY A 54 7.98 -2.71 7.89
C GLY A 54 7.03 -2.30 9.01
N ALA A 55 7.12 -2.96 10.17
CA ALA A 55 6.33 -2.63 11.36
C ALA A 55 6.70 -1.25 11.92
N ALA A 56 7.99 -0.93 12.01
CA ALA A 56 8.45 0.38 12.50
C ALA A 56 7.98 1.53 11.59
N LEU A 57 8.06 1.35 10.27
CA LEU A 57 7.54 2.32 9.31
C LEU A 57 6.03 2.50 9.43
N PHE A 58 5.30 1.40 9.59
CA PHE A 58 3.85 1.44 9.77
C PHE A 58 3.43 2.18 11.04
N ILE A 59 4.08 1.89 12.17
CA ILE A 59 3.82 2.57 13.45
C ILE A 59 4.15 4.06 13.33
N THR A 60 5.27 4.41 12.71
CA THR A 60 5.66 5.81 12.51
C THR A 60 4.63 6.57 11.69
N ALA A 61 4.13 5.96 10.61
CA ALA A 61 3.08 6.55 9.79
C ALA A 61 1.78 6.79 10.58
N LEU A 62 1.36 5.82 11.41
CA LEU A 62 0.19 5.96 12.27
C LEU A 62 0.34 7.08 13.29
N ILE A 63 1.50 7.17 13.93
CA ILE A 63 1.80 8.24 14.89
C ILE A 63 1.77 9.60 14.19
N MET A 64 2.34 9.70 12.99
CA MET A 64 2.35 10.95 12.22
C MET A 64 0.94 11.44 11.89
N VAL A 65 0.06 10.52 11.46
CA VAL A 65 -1.36 10.82 11.20
C VAL A 65 -2.08 11.21 12.49
N ALA A 66 -1.85 10.50 13.59
CA ALA A 66 -2.45 10.81 14.89
C ALA A 66 -2.03 12.21 15.39
N LYS A 67 -0.75 12.56 15.27
CA LYS A 67 -0.25 13.89 15.62
C LYS A 67 -0.87 14.98 14.76
N LEU A 68 -1.05 14.72 13.47
CA LEU A 68 -1.73 15.65 12.57
C LEU A 68 -3.18 15.86 12.98
N ALA A 69 -3.90 14.78 13.32
CA ALA A 69 -5.28 14.84 13.79
C ALA A 69 -5.41 15.63 15.11
N ILE A 70 -4.53 15.39 16.08
CA ILE A 70 -4.50 16.15 17.34
C ILE A 70 -4.22 17.64 17.08
N LYS A 71 -3.26 17.95 16.19
CA LYS A 71 -2.93 19.32 15.82
C LYS A 71 -4.11 20.04 15.16
N ILE A 72 -4.87 19.34 14.30
CA ILE A 72 -6.07 19.88 13.66
C ILE A 72 -7.15 20.20 14.70
N VAL A 73 -7.41 19.30 15.64
CA VAL A 73 -8.43 19.48 16.68
C VAL A 73 -8.06 20.59 17.67
N SER A 74 -6.79 20.69 18.07
CA SER A 74 -6.33 21.73 18.99
C SER A 74 -6.20 23.12 18.35
N ALA A 75 -6.18 23.20 17.03
CA ALA A 75 -6.15 24.46 16.28
C ALA A 75 -7.55 25.06 16.07
N HIS A 76 -8.58 24.40 16.59
CA HIS A 76 -9.98 24.83 16.57
C HIS A 76 -10.50 24.95 18.01
#